data_AF-A0A2M7WQN9-F1
#
_entry.id   AF-A0A2M7WQN9-F1
#
_cell.length_a   1.000
_cell.length_b   1.000
_cell.length_c   1.000
_cell.angle_alpha   90.00
_cell.angle_beta   90.00
_cell.angle_gamma   90.00
#
_symmetry.space_group_name_H-M   'P 1'
#
loop_
_entity.id
_entity.type
_entity.pdbx_description
1 polymer ?
#
loop_
_entity_poly.entity_id
_entity_poly.type
_entity_poly.pdbx_seq_one_letter_code
_entity_poly.pdbx_strand_id
1 'polypeptide(L)' 'IWLKATPEFLATRIDGDSNRPLIAGGDTLSRLRELAGIRYPLYEACADFSLPRCDMKKSEALHEILRFLKKWRKQQKKRL' A
#
# COMPACT_ATOMS: atom_id res chain seq x y z
N ILE A 1 6.50 -5.63 2.85
CA ILE A 1 5.53 -4.75 3.55
C ILE A 1 4.69 -4.04 2.50
N TRP A 2 3.36 -4.12 2.60
CA TRP A 2 2.41 -3.48 1.70
C TRP A 2 1.57 -2.45 2.45
N LEU A 3 1.51 -1.21 1.93
CA LEU A 3 0.65 -0.15 2.44
C LEU A 3 -0.67 -0.18 1.67
N LYS A 4 -1.65 -0.90 2.20
CA LYS A 4 -2.94 -1.14 1.55
C LYS A 4 -3.84 0.09 1.71
N ALA A 5 -4.42 0.55 0.62
CA ALA A 5 -5.43 1.61 0.59
C ALA A 5 -6.39 1.32 -0.55
N THR A 6 -7.67 1.65 -0.40
CA THR A 6 -8.68 1.37 -1.43
C THR A 6 -8.48 2.26 -2.67
N PRO A 7 -8.90 1.83 -3.87
CA PRO A 7 -8.90 2.67 -5.06
C PRO A 7 -9.62 4.01 -4.84
N GLU A 8 -10.74 3.99 -4.11
CA GLU A 8 -11.53 5.17 -3.77
C GLU A 8 -10.71 6.17 -2.94
N PHE A 9 -10.02 5.69 -1.90
CA PHE A 9 -9.16 6.54 -1.07
C PHE A 9 -7.95 7.06 -1.85
N LEU A 10 -7.39 6.26 -2.76
CA LEU A 10 -6.27 6.69 -3.58
C LEU A 10 -6.71 7.77 -4.57
N ALA A 11 -7.90 7.62 -5.18
CA ALA A 11 -8.44 8.60 -6.13
C ALA A 11 -8.58 9.99 -5.48
N THR A 12 -9.11 10.10 -4.26
CA THR A 12 -9.24 11.41 -3.56
C THR A 12 -7.90 12.12 -3.33
N ARG A 13 -6.77 11.40 -3.42
CA ARG A 13 -5.42 11.93 -3.17
C ARG A 13 -4.65 12.31 -4.42
N ILE A 14 -4.97 11.71 -5.56
CA ILE A 14 -4.16 11.79 -6.78
C ILE A 14 -4.93 12.15 -8.04
N ASP A 15 -6.26 12.31 -7.94
CA ASP A 15 -7.06 12.73 -9.07
C ASP A 15 -6.60 14.11 -9.60
N GLY A 16 -6.50 14.24 -10.93
CA GLY A 16 -5.96 15.43 -11.58
C GLY A 16 -4.42 15.58 -11.54
N ASP A 17 -3.67 14.64 -10.95
CA ASP A 17 -2.20 14.68 -10.95
C ASP A 17 -1.63 14.27 -12.31
N SER A 18 -1.23 15.28 -13.11
CA SER A 18 -0.66 15.12 -14.44
C SER A 18 0.73 14.44 -14.46
N ASN A 19 1.39 14.33 -13.31
CA ASN A 19 2.67 13.62 -13.20
C ASN A 19 2.51 12.09 -13.13
N ARG A 20 1.28 11.58 -13.28
CA ARG A 20 0.96 10.15 -13.23
C ARG A 20 0.43 9.69 -14.59
N PRO A 21 1.32 9.29 -15.53
CA PRO A 21 0.94 8.96 -16.90
C PRO A 21 -0.17 7.92 -17.01
N LEU A 22 -0.21 6.95 -16.08
CA LEU A 22 -1.19 5.88 -16.10
C LEU A 22 -2.62 6.33 -15.77
N ILE A 23 -2.83 7.49 -15.13
CA ILE A 23 -4.15 8.01 -14.73
C ILE A 23 -4.45 9.42 -15.31
N ALA A 24 -3.50 10.04 -16.00
CA ALA A 24 -3.62 11.40 -16.55
C ALA A 24 -4.72 11.54 -17.64
N GLY A 25 -5.26 10.42 -18.14
CA GLY A 25 -6.25 10.38 -19.23
C GLY A 25 -7.72 10.59 -18.83
N GLY A 26 -8.02 10.92 -17.58
CA GLY A 26 -9.37 11.39 -17.20
C GLY A 26 -10.38 10.30 -16.81
N ASP A 27 -9.94 9.26 -16.10
CA ASP A 27 -10.79 8.38 -15.28
C ASP A 27 -9.94 7.69 -14.20
N THR A 28 -9.48 8.48 -13.22
CA THR A 28 -8.55 8.03 -12.18
C THR A 28 -9.10 6.84 -11.39
N LEU A 29 -10.39 6.86 -11.01
CA LEU A 29 -10.98 5.83 -10.16
C LEU A 29 -11.13 4.50 -10.91
N SER A 30 -11.67 4.51 -12.14
CA SER A 30 -11.79 3.29 -12.94
C SER A 30 -10.42 2.67 -13.17
N ARG A 31 -9.44 3.50 -13.53
CA ARG A 31 -8.07 3.04 -13.75
C ARG A 31 -7.42 2.46 -12.49
N LEU A 32 -7.65 3.06 -11.33
CA LEU A 32 -7.17 2.52 -10.06
C LEU A 32 -7.82 1.17 -9.72
N ARG A 33 -9.10 0.96 -10.03
CA ARG A 33 -9.80 -0.32 -9.83
C ARG A 33 -9.23 -1.42 -10.73
N GLU A 34 -8.99 -1.13 -12.00
CA GLU A 34 -8.33 -2.06 -12.93
C GLU A 34 -6.93 -2.46 -12.42
N LEU A 35 -6.12 -1.47 -12.06
CA LEU A 35 -4.78 -1.70 -11.54
C LEU A 35 -4.81 -2.48 -10.23
N ALA A 36 -5.78 -2.23 -9.35
CA ALA A 36 -5.95 -2.96 -8.10
C ALA A 36 -6.30 -4.44 -8.36
N GLY A 37 -7.20 -4.72 -9.32
CA GLY A 37 -7.58 -6.09 -9.68
C GLY A 37 -6.38 -6.95 -10.12
N ILE A 38 -5.42 -6.36 -10.83
CA ILE A 38 -4.21 -7.05 -11.28
C ILE A 38 -3.15 -7.10 -10.17
N ARG A 39 -2.94 -5.99 -9.46
CA ARG A 39 -1.76 -5.81 -8.60
C ARG A 39 -1.97 -6.24 -7.15
N TYR A 40 -3.18 -6.18 -6.61
CA TYR A 40 -3.41 -6.54 -5.20
C TYR A 40 -3.08 -8.00 -4.91
N PRO A 41 -3.45 -8.99 -5.74
CA PRO A 41 -3.02 -10.37 -5.53
C PRO A 41 -1.50 -10.52 -5.49
N LEU A 42 -0.78 -9.77 -6.34
CA LEU A 42 0.69 -9.78 -6.37
C LEU A 42 1.30 -9.14 -5.11
N TYR A 43 0.73 -8.02 -4.65
CA TYR A 43 1.16 -7.35 -3.43
C TYR A 43 0.87 -8.19 -2.17
N GLU A 44 -0.26 -8.89 -2.15
CA GLU A 44 -0.62 -9.80 -1.06
C GLU A 44 0.32 -11.01 -1.01
N ALA A 45 0.62 -11.61 -2.17
CA ALA A 45 1.50 -12.76 -2.26
C ALA A 45 2.95 -12.47 -1.81
N CYS A 46 3.46 -11.25 -2.06
CA CYS A 46 4.84 -10.89 -1.73
C CYS A 46 5.01 -10.18 -0.38
N ALA A 47 3.93 -9.76 0.28
CA ALA A 47 4.01 -8.98 1.50
C ALA A 47 3.98 -9.87 2.75
N ASP A 48 5.09 -9.91 3.50
CA ASP A 48 5.11 -10.48 4.86
C ASP A 48 4.24 -9.70 5.88
N PHE A 49 3.82 -8.48 5.50
CA PHE A 49 3.02 -7.59 6.34
C PHE A 49 2.22 -6.63 5.47
N SER A 50 0.90 -6.61 5.66
CA SER A 50 -0.01 -5.64 5.04
C SER A 50 -0.53 -4.68 6.11
N LEU A 51 -0.45 -3.38 5.83
CA LEU A 51 -0.89 -2.31 6.72
C LEU A 51 -2.00 -1.50 6.03
N PRO A 52 -3.26 -1.56 6.50
CA PRO A 52 -4.34 -0.72 5.99
C PRO A 52 -4.09 0.74 6.40
N ARG A 53 -3.96 1.63 5.41
CA ARG A 53 -3.43 2.99 5.60
C ARG A 53 -4.49 4.08 5.67
N CYS A 54 -5.76 3.80 5.33
CA CYS A 54 -6.80 4.81 5.02
C CYS A 54 -6.65 6.12 5.83
N ASP A 55 -6.84 6.08 7.15
CA ASP A 55 -6.79 7.31 7.98
C ASP A 55 -5.59 7.37 8.94
N MET A 56 -4.58 6.52 8.76
CA MET A 56 -3.41 6.52 9.63
C MET A 56 -2.51 7.73 9.38
N LYS A 57 -2.09 8.38 10.47
CA LYS A 57 -1.00 9.37 10.41
C LYS A 57 0.30 8.69 10.00
N LYS A 58 1.20 9.46 9.36
CA LYS A 58 2.52 8.95 8.95
C LYS A 58 3.31 8.36 10.12
N SER A 59 3.22 8.98 11.29
CA SER A 59 3.86 8.51 12.52
C SER A 59 3.31 7.16 12.97
N GLU A 60 1.99 6.98 12.98
CA GLU A 60 1.34 5.72 13.38
C GLU A 60 1.75 4.58 12.45
N ALA A 61 1.72 4.81 11.13
CA ALA A 61 2.17 3.82 10.16
C ALA A 61 3.65 3.43 10.36
N LEU A 62 4.52 4.42 10.65
CA LEU A 62 5.92 4.16 10.95
C LEU A 62 6.09 3.29 12.21
N HIS A 63 5.35 3.59 13.28
CA HIS A 63 5.41 2.82 14.52
C HIS A 63 5.00 1.36 14.29
N GLU A 64 3.94 1.10 13.53
CA GLU A 64 3.50 -0.26 13.18
C GLU A 64 4.55 -1.02 12.36
N ILE A 65 5.11 -0.36 11.34
CA ILE A 65 6.17 -0.94 10.51
C ILE A 65 7.40 -1.29 11.35
N LEU A 66 7.87 -0.38 12.21
CA LEU A 66 9.02 -0.64 13.10
C LEU A 66 8.73 -1.76 14.09
N ARG A 67 7.50 -1.85 14.60
CA ARG A 67 7.08 -2.96 15.48
C ARG A 67 7.13 -4.29 14.74
N PHE A 68 6.61 -4.35 13.51
CA PHE A 68 6.69 -5.53 12.66
C PHE A 68 8.14 -5.94 12.40
N LEU A 69 8.99 -5.02 11.94
CA LEU A 69 10.40 -5.30 11.63
C LEU A 69 11.19 -5.78 12.86
N LYS A 70 10.92 -5.24 14.05
CA LYS A 70 11.53 -5.72 15.31
C LYS A 70 11.15 -7.18 15.60
N LYS A 71 9.88 -7.56 15.40
CA LYS A 71 9.41 -8.96 15.57
C LYS A 71 10.02 -9.87 14.50
N TRP A 72 9.98 -9.46 13.24
CA TRP A 72 10.55 -10.19 12.11
C TRP A 72 12.04 -10.48 12.31
N ARG A 73 12.83 -9.47 12.72
CA ARG A 73 14.27 -9.65 13.03
C ARG A 73 14.52 -10.66 14.15
N LYS A 74 13.68 -10.70 15.19
CA LYS A 74 13.79 -11.70 16.26
C LYS A 74 13.49 -13.11 15.77
N GLN A 75 12.55 -13.27 14.84
CA GLN A 75 12.21 -14.57 14.25
C GLN A 75 13.32 -15.08 13.34
N GLN A 76 13.95 -14.22 12.55
CA GLN A 76 15.10 -14.60 11.71
C GLN A 76 16.30 -15.08 12.54
N LYS A 77 16.61 -14.40 13.65
CA LYS A 77 17.68 -14.82 14.58
C LYS A 77 17.43 -16.15 15.29
N LYS A 78 16.19 -16.64 15.35
CA LYS A 78 15.86 -17.95 15.92
C LYS A 78 15.95 -19.10 14.91
N ARG A 79 16.05 -18.77 13.62
CA ARG A 79 16.14 -19.75 12.52
C ARG A 79 17.58 -20.00 12.05
N LEU A 80 18.53 -19.21 12.56
CA LEU A 80 19.98 -19.36 12.42
C LEU A 80 20.54 -19.95 13.73
#